data_AF-A0A2V9K2B4-F1
#
_entry.id   AF-A0A2V9K2B4-F1
#
_cell.length_a   1.000
_cell.length_b   1.000
_cell.length_c   1.000
_cell.angle_alpha   90.00
_cell.angle_beta   90.00
_cell.angle_gamma   90.00
#
_symmetry.space_group_name_H-M   'P 1'
#
loop_
_entity.id
_entity.type
_entity.pdbx_description
1 polymer ?
#
loop_
_entity_poly.entity_id
_entity_poly.type
_entity_poly.pdbx_seq_one_letter_code
_entity_poly.pdbx_strand_id
1 'polypeptide(L)'
;MNSLKMRPYLRPTFLVLALFFLLIAPEARAEGPDWRSQGIVYNASSPQAKVHTVPIRAVKMGEGFWSARMRTNVEQSIPSLLQLLESHGVVDNFRRLSSRKAAGRRGPLYTDSDIYKWMEAVAFVLQSGDQPALRAKLGQIIDEVVAAQEPSGYLNTYYVQERESLRFTEMHRSHELYCLGHLLQAGIAYYRATGETKLLDAGRKYADYLVQNFGPDKKPALTGHPELEMALVELYRTTGERRYLEFAGYLLGGDRMRLNLTDDQVRYMFSGIPFTSHRKFEGHAVRALYASSGATDYFAETGDEKYLRALAILWRDLVDRKMYVTGGVGSRAAGESFGDPYELPNATAYAESCAAIANMMWNWRLLLVSGEARFADVLSGAHFRLHPRLSLRDEPDRSLFAPLPQFHLGLAPGGRHGTQFSRGDRLSLERYDFDHGEAGPAN
;
A
#
# COMPACT_ATOMS: atom_id res chain seq x y z
N MET A 1 28.86 -50.79 -64.44
CA MET A 1 28.33 -51.25 -63.13
C MET A 1 29.46 -51.23 -62.11
N ASN A 2 29.24 -50.43 -61.05
CA ASN A 2 29.79 -50.45 -59.69
C ASN A 2 31.31 -50.38 -59.49
N SER A 3 31.80 -49.19 -59.09
CA SER A 3 33.08 -49.03 -58.40
C SER A 3 32.87 -49.02 -56.88
N LEU A 4 33.77 -49.70 -56.17
CA LEU A 4 33.79 -49.84 -54.72
C LEU A 4 35.22 -49.57 -54.24
N LYS A 5 35.36 -48.67 -53.26
CA LYS A 5 36.39 -48.61 -52.18
C LYS A 5 37.85 -48.36 -52.64
N MET A 6 38.74 -47.72 -51.88
CA MET A 6 38.94 -47.61 -50.43
C MET A 6 39.83 -46.39 -50.10
N ARG A 7 39.87 -46.02 -48.80
CA ARG A 7 40.43 -44.81 -48.13
C ARG A 7 41.95 -44.55 -48.36
N PRO A 8 42.48 -43.37 -47.95
CA PRO A 8 43.13 -43.30 -46.63
C PRO A 8 43.07 -41.94 -45.84
N TYR A 9 43.10 -42.09 -44.51
CA TYR A 9 43.80 -41.32 -43.46
C TYR A 9 43.69 -39.78 -43.28
N LEU A 10 43.25 -39.43 -42.06
CA LEU A 10 43.35 -38.11 -41.40
C LEU A 10 44.78 -37.78 -40.93
N ARG A 11 45.10 -36.47 -40.89
CA ARG A 11 45.82 -35.80 -39.78
C ARG A 11 45.38 -34.33 -39.62
N PRO A 12 45.59 -33.71 -38.44
CA PRO A 12 44.63 -32.78 -37.83
C PRO A 12 45.19 -31.36 -37.67
N THR A 13 44.45 -30.37 -38.14
CA THR A 13 44.60 -28.96 -37.75
C THR A 13 43.26 -28.28 -38.04
N PHE A 14 42.86 -27.31 -37.22
CA PHE A 14 41.55 -26.63 -37.21
C PHE A 14 40.49 -27.13 -36.22
N LEU A 15 40.89 -27.40 -34.97
CA LEU A 15 39.96 -27.41 -33.83
C LEU A 15 40.43 -26.43 -32.73
N VAL A 16 40.61 -25.15 -33.06
CA VAL A 16 40.88 -24.10 -32.04
C VAL A 16 40.10 -22.79 -32.27
N LEU A 17 39.39 -22.60 -33.39
CA LEU A 17 38.78 -21.29 -33.69
C LEU A 17 37.24 -21.21 -33.61
N ALA A 18 36.55 -22.28 -33.19
CA ALA A 18 35.08 -22.29 -33.09
C ALA A 18 34.53 -22.14 -31.66
N LEU A 19 35.39 -22.05 -30.64
CA LEU A 19 34.98 -21.99 -29.23
C LEU A 19 35.10 -20.60 -28.58
N PHE A 20 35.52 -19.57 -29.32
CA PHE A 20 35.74 -18.23 -28.78
C PHE A 20 34.68 -17.18 -29.17
N PHE A 21 33.63 -17.55 -29.93
CA PHE A 21 32.55 -16.64 -30.32
C PHE A 21 31.21 -16.90 -29.62
N LEU A 22 31.21 -17.69 -28.53
CA LEU A 22 30.00 -18.06 -27.79
C LEU A 22 29.91 -17.43 -26.38
N LEU A 23 30.72 -16.41 -26.09
CA LEU A 23 30.83 -15.85 -24.73
C LEU A 23 30.61 -14.34 -24.57
N ILE A 24 30.08 -13.64 -25.59
CA ILE A 24 29.57 -12.27 -25.40
C ILE A 24 28.32 -12.06 -26.25
N ALA A 25 27.27 -12.86 -25.98
CA ALA A 25 25.93 -12.35 -26.19
C ALA A 25 25.58 -11.59 -24.91
N PRO A 26 25.17 -10.32 -24.96
CA PRO A 26 24.49 -9.74 -23.80
C PRO A 26 23.33 -10.69 -23.49
N GLU A 27 23.19 -11.12 -22.23
CA GLU A 27 21.98 -11.79 -21.79
C GLU A 27 20.82 -10.94 -22.31
N ALA A 28 20.10 -11.46 -23.31
CA ALA A 28 18.83 -10.92 -23.69
C ALA A 28 17.98 -11.09 -22.44
N ARG A 29 17.89 -10.02 -21.63
CA ARG A 29 16.84 -9.90 -20.63
C ARG A 29 15.58 -10.30 -21.37
N ALA A 30 15.00 -11.44 -20.99
CA ALA A 30 13.68 -11.80 -21.48
C ALA A 30 12.85 -10.52 -21.33
N GLU A 31 12.34 -9.97 -22.44
CA GLU A 31 11.53 -8.77 -22.39
C GLU A 31 10.40 -9.08 -21.41
N GLY A 32 10.47 -8.47 -20.23
CA GLY A 32 9.43 -8.62 -19.23
C GLY A 32 8.09 -8.29 -19.87
N PRO A 33 6.97 -8.85 -19.38
CA PRO A 33 5.66 -8.58 -19.95
C PRO A 33 5.47 -7.07 -20.09
N ASP A 34 5.04 -6.63 -21.28
CA ASP A 34 4.87 -5.21 -21.64
C ASP A 34 4.22 -4.48 -20.46
N TRP A 35 4.92 -3.50 -19.89
CA TRP A 35 4.48 -2.72 -18.74
C TRP A 35 3.08 -2.12 -18.93
N ARG A 36 2.66 -1.90 -20.18
CA ARG A 36 1.32 -1.43 -20.54
C ARG A 36 0.21 -2.43 -20.28
N SER A 37 0.53 -3.73 -20.31
CA SER A 37 -0.42 -4.82 -20.10
C SER A 37 -0.68 -5.14 -18.63
N GLN A 38 0.11 -4.55 -17.71
CA GLN A 38 0.04 -4.87 -16.29
C GLN A 38 -1.11 -4.14 -15.58
N GLY A 39 -1.92 -4.89 -14.84
CA GLY A 39 -2.99 -4.38 -13.96
C GLY A 39 -2.47 -3.63 -12.72
N ILE A 40 -3.39 -3.15 -11.88
CA ILE A 40 -3.04 -2.54 -10.57
C ILE A 40 -2.36 -3.59 -9.67
N VAL A 41 -2.95 -4.78 -9.61
CA VAL A 41 -2.34 -5.98 -9.01
C VAL A 41 -2.02 -6.92 -10.17
N TYR A 42 -0.76 -7.06 -10.54
CA TYR A 42 -0.35 -7.79 -11.74
C TYR A 42 -0.16 -9.29 -11.44
N ASN A 43 -1.22 -10.07 -11.61
CA ASN A 43 -1.27 -11.48 -11.24
C ASN A 43 -1.36 -12.43 -12.45
N ALA A 44 -0.94 -12.00 -13.64
CA ALA A 44 -1.02 -12.82 -14.85
C ALA A 44 -0.14 -14.08 -14.75
N SER A 45 0.98 -13.99 -14.04
CA SER A 45 1.92 -15.10 -13.83
C SER A 45 1.84 -15.72 -12.42
N SER A 46 0.90 -15.28 -11.58
CA SER A 46 0.75 -15.78 -10.21
C SER A 46 0.17 -17.21 -10.23
N PRO A 47 0.87 -18.23 -9.70
CA PRO A 47 0.45 -19.62 -9.82
C PRO A 47 -0.93 -19.95 -9.24
N GLN A 48 -1.37 -19.24 -8.21
CA GLN A 48 -2.67 -19.49 -7.56
C GLN A 48 -3.76 -18.48 -7.95
N ALA A 49 -3.50 -17.59 -8.91
CA ALA A 49 -4.55 -16.71 -9.42
C ALA A 49 -5.56 -17.53 -10.25
N LYS A 50 -6.84 -17.36 -9.96
CA LYS A 50 -7.96 -17.94 -10.72
C LYS A 50 -8.64 -16.91 -11.63
N VAL A 51 -8.54 -15.64 -11.27
CA VAL A 51 -9.02 -14.51 -12.07
C VAL A 51 -7.84 -13.57 -12.28
N HIS A 52 -7.63 -13.10 -13.51
CA HIS A 52 -6.55 -12.19 -13.84
C HIS A 52 -7.05 -10.75 -13.98
N THR A 53 -6.22 -9.81 -13.56
CA THR A 53 -6.53 -8.38 -13.71
C THR A 53 -6.32 -7.91 -15.14
N VAL A 54 -7.03 -6.85 -15.51
CA VAL A 54 -6.81 -6.12 -16.76
C VAL A 54 -6.13 -4.78 -16.45
N PRO A 55 -5.29 -4.24 -17.36
CA PRO A 55 -4.68 -2.94 -17.17
C PRO A 55 -5.73 -1.82 -17.20
N ILE A 56 -5.49 -0.72 -16.47
CA ILE A 56 -6.40 0.43 -16.40
C ILE A 56 -6.78 0.92 -17.80
N ARG A 57 -5.80 0.98 -18.71
CA ARG A 57 -6.00 1.45 -20.09
C ARG A 57 -6.97 0.62 -20.92
N ALA A 58 -7.20 -0.65 -20.56
CA ALA A 58 -8.11 -1.54 -21.25
C ALA A 58 -9.58 -1.27 -20.89
N VAL A 59 -9.85 -0.50 -19.83
CA VAL A 59 -11.21 -0.17 -19.40
C VAL A 59 -11.51 1.28 -19.73
N LYS A 60 -12.55 1.52 -20.54
CA LYS A 60 -13.06 2.85 -20.85
C LYS A 60 -14.45 3.00 -20.23
N MET A 61 -14.55 3.90 -19.25
CA MET A 61 -15.83 4.24 -18.65
C MET A 61 -16.62 5.14 -19.61
N GLY A 62 -17.87 4.76 -19.90
CA GLY A 62 -18.82 5.66 -20.54
C GLY A 62 -19.29 6.77 -19.60
N GLU A 63 -20.13 7.67 -20.10
CA GLU A 63 -20.74 8.71 -19.26
C GLU A 63 -21.60 8.10 -18.14
N GLY A 64 -21.52 8.68 -16.93
CA GLY A 64 -22.34 8.28 -15.79
C GLY A 64 -21.63 8.44 -14.45
N PHE A 65 -22.06 7.62 -13.49
CA PHE A 65 -21.68 7.73 -12.08
C PHE A 65 -20.17 7.70 -11.83
N TRP A 66 -19.45 6.82 -12.52
CA TRP A 66 -18.00 6.64 -12.33
C TRP A 66 -17.18 7.65 -13.11
N SER A 67 -17.54 7.96 -14.36
CA SER A 67 -16.82 8.95 -15.16
C SER A 67 -16.89 10.34 -14.51
N ALA A 68 -18.02 10.71 -13.89
CA ALA A 68 -18.15 11.96 -13.15
C ALA A 68 -17.14 12.06 -11.99
N ARG A 69 -16.96 10.99 -11.20
CA ARG A 69 -15.99 10.96 -10.09
C ARG A 69 -14.55 10.95 -10.58
N MET A 70 -14.26 10.18 -11.63
CA MET A 70 -12.93 10.19 -12.25
C MET A 70 -12.58 11.59 -12.75
N ARG A 71 -13.55 12.31 -13.33
CA ARG A 71 -13.40 13.70 -13.76
C ARG A 71 -13.11 14.63 -12.58
N THR A 72 -13.88 14.55 -11.49
CA THR A 72 -13.62 15.32 -10.26
C THR A 72 -12.22 15.04 -9.69
N ASN A 73 -11.78 13.78 -9.69
CA ASN A 73 -10.44 13.43 -9.21
C ASN A 73 -9.35 14.13 -10.02
N VAL A 74 -9.47 14.12 -11.35
CA VAL A 74 -8.48 14.71 -12.27
C VAL A 74 -8.51 16.23 -12.21
N GLU A 75 -9.70 16.83 -12.26
CA GLU A 75 -9.88 18.29 -12.41
C GLU A 75 -9.75 19.04 -11.08
N GLN A 76 -10.11 18.41 -9.95
CA GLN A 76 -10.21 19.09 -8.65
C GLN A 76 -9.37 18.42 -7.56
N SER A 77 -9.57 17.13 -7.29
CA SER A 77 -8.99 16.49 -6.10
C SER A 77 -7.47 16.35 -6.16
N ILE A 78 -6.92 15.87 -7.29
CA ILE A 78 -5.47 15.70 -7.46
C ILE A 78 -4.74 17.06 -7.43
N PRO A 79 -5.18 18.10 -8.16
CA PRO A 79 -4.55 19.42 -8.10
C PRO A 79 -4.63 20.07 -6.71
N SER A 80 -5.80 20.04 -6.06
CA SER A 80 -5.98 20.63 -4.73
C SER A 80 -5.18 19.90 -3.65
N LEU A 81 -5.11 18.56 -3.72
CA LEU A 81 -4.28 17.78 -2.80
C LEU A 81 -2.80 18.17 -2.93
N LEU A 82 -2.27 18.34 -4.14
CA LEU A 82 -0.88 18.77 -4.28
C LEU A 82 -0.64 20.15 -3.66
N GLN A 83 -1.55 21.12 -3.86
CA GLN A 83 -1.44 22.45 -3.26
C GLN A 83 -1.40 22.38 -1.72
N LEU A 84 -2.18 21.48 -1.12
CA LEU A 84 -2.19 21.25 0.32
C LEU A 84 -0.89 20.58 0.80
N LEU A 85 -0.37 19.60 0.05
CA LEU A 85 0.90 18.95 0.36
C LEU A 85 2.07 19.96 0.29
N GLU A 86 2.05 20.86 -0.69
CA GLU A 86 3.02 21.95 -0.81
C GLU A 86 2.89 22.95 0.35
N SER A 87 1.68 23.46 0.64
CA SER A 87 1.48 24.47 1.69
C SER A 87 1.81 23.95 3.09
N HIS A 88 1.52 22.69 3.37
CA HIS A 88 1.86 22.02 4.63
C HIS A 88 3.31 21.52 4.70
N GLY A 89 4.08 21.65 3.60
CA GLY A 89 5.51 21.36 3.58
C GLY A 89 5.90 19.91 3.38
N VAL A 90 4.96 19.08 2.95
CA VAL A 90 5.23 17.67 2.63
C VAL A 90 6.30 17.57 1.55
N VAL A 91 6.20 18.38 0.49
CA VAL A 91 7.21 18.40 -0.59
C VAL A 91 8.51 19.06 -0.13
N ASP A 92 8.43 20.09 0.72
CA ASP A 92 9.61 20.77 1.28
C ASP A 92 10.47 19.83 2.14
N ASN A 93 9.87 18.81 2.76
CA ASN A 93 10.60 17.79 3.52
C ASN A 93 11.61 17.02 2.66
N PHE A 94 11.39 16.91 1.36
CA PHE A 94 12.34 16.34 0.40
C PHE A 94 13.33 17.40 -0.09
N ARG A 95 12.84 18.59 -0.49
CA ARG A 95 13.68 19.69 -1.00
C ARG A 95 14.76 20.15 -0.02
N ARG A 96 14.50 20.05 1.29
CA ARG A 96 15.48 20.36 2.33
C ARG A 96 16.68 19.42 2.34
N LEU A 97 16.48 18.15 1.97
CA LEU A 97 17.52 17.13 1.97
C LEU A 97 18.39 17.16 0.72
N SER A 98 17.84 17.68 -0.38
CA SER A 98 18.58 17.92 -1.62
C SER A 98 19.17 19.35 -1.70
N SER A 99 19.23 20.09 -0.59
CA SER A 99 19.66 21.50 -0.52
C SER A 99 18.95 22.46 -1.49
N ARG A 100 17.78 22.09 -2.02
CA ARG A 100 17.00 22.91 -2.95
C ARG A 100 16.19 23.99 -2.21
N LYS A 101 15.96 23.82 -0.91
CA LYS A 101 15.25 24.78 -0.06
C LYS A 101 15.69 24.66 1.40
N ALA A 102 16.00 25.78 2.05
CA ALA A 102 16.18 25.80 3.50
C ALA A 102 14.80 25.76 4.18
N ALA A 103 14.47 24.65 4.84
CA ALA A 103 13.21 24.45 5.56
C ALA A 103 13.39 23.44 6.70
N GLY A 104 12.60 23.57 7.77
CA GLY A 104 12.49 22.55 8.82
C GLY A 104 11.57 21.40 8.42
N ARG A 105 11.73 20.22 9.04
CA ARG A 105 10.87 19.06 8.83
C ARG A 105 9.47 19.32 9.42
N ARG A 106 8.41 19.17 8.61
CA ARG A 106 7.00 19.42 9.00
C ARG A 106 6.11 18.19 8.87
N GLY A 107 5.13 18.04 9.76
CA GLY A 107 4.15 16.95 9.75
C GLY A 107 4.60 15.68 10.48
N PRO A 108 3.70 14.71 10.70
CA PRO A 108 4.02 13.43 11.34
C PRO A 108 5.09 12.62 10.61
N LEU A 109 5.61 11.58 11.27
CA LEU A 109 6.70 10.74 10.76
C LEU A 109 6.37 9.98 9.47
N TYR A 110 5.08 9.72 9.21
CA TYR A 110 4.58 9.02 8.02
C TYR A 110 4.21 9.93 6.84
N THR A 111 4.42 11.25 6.96
CA THR A 111 3.96 12.27 5.98
C THR A 111 4.51 12.05 4.56
N ASP A 112 5.67 11.39 4.42
CA ASP A 112 6.24 11.05 3.11
C ASP A 112 5.28 10.17 2.28
N SER A 113 4.52 9.29 2.95
CA SER A 113 3.51 8.47 2.27
C SER A 113 2.43 9.27 1.57
N ASP A 114 2.14 10.50 2.01
CA ASP A 114 1.08 11.32 1.42
C ASP A 114 1.46 11.79 0.02
N ILE A 115 2.72 12.16 -0.20
CA ILE A 115 3.18 12.49 -1.56
C ILE A 115 3.31 11.22 -2.42
N TYR A 116 3.65 10.07 -1.83
CA TYR A 116 3.70 8.80 -2.55
C TYR A 116 2.32 8.37 -3.06
N LYS A 117 1.30 8.42 -2.20
CA LYS A 117 -0.11 8.15 -2.58
C LYS A 117 -0.62 9.14 -3.63
N TRP A 118 -0.21 10.42 -3.55
CA TRP A 118 -0.53 11.40 -4.60
C TRP A 118 0.12 11.02 -5.94
N MET A 119 1.40 10.63 -5.94
CA MET A 119 2.10 10.19 -7.15
C MET A 119 1.46 8.94 -7.76
N GLU A 120 1.06 7.97 -6.94
CA GLU A 120 0.32 6.77 -7.36
C GLU A 120 -1.01 7.13 -8.03
N ALA A 121 -1.79 8.03 -7.41
CA ALA A 121 -3.06 8.49 -7.97
C ALA A 121 -2.88 9.17 -9.35
N VAL A 122 -1.86 10.02 -9.50
CA VAL A 122 -1.54 10.62 -10.79
C VAL A 122 -1.12 9.55 -11.80
N ALA A 123 -0.32 8.57 -11.40
CA ALA A 123 0.08 7.48 -12.30
C ALA A 123 -1.13 6.67 -12.81
N PHE A 124 -2.15 6.41 -11.99
CA PHE A 124 -3.39 5.77 -12.45
C PHE A 124 -4.17 6.64 -13.44
N VAL A 125 -4.20 7.96 -13.24
CA VAL A 125 -4.79 8.91 -14.20
C VAL A 125 -4.06 8.85 -15.55
N LEU A 126 -2.72 8.84 -15.53
CA LEU A 126 -1.90 8.74 -16.75
C LEU A 126 -2.12 7.42 -17.53
N GLN A 127 -2.56 6.35 -16.87
CA GLN A 127 -2.96 5.11 -17.54
C GLN A 127 -4.36 5.20 -18.19
N SER A 128 -5.21 6.12 -17.72
CA SER A 128 -6.59 6.27 -18.19
C SER A 128 -6.70 7.15 -19.44
N GLY A 129 -5.78 8.10 -19.62
CA GLY A 129 -5.74 9.01 -20.77
C GLY A 129 -4.52 9.94 -20.77
N ASP A 130 -4.35 10.72 -21.84
CA ASP A 130 -3.25 11.67 -21.94
C ASP A 130 -3.51 12.91 -21.06
N GLN A 131 -2.48 13.28 -20.30
CA GLN A 131 -2.51 14.39 -19.33
C GLN A 131 -1.11 15.00 -19.22
N PRO A 132 -0.63 15.72 -20.26
CA PRO A 132 0.75 16.17 -20.35
C PRO A 132 1.17 17.09 -19.19
N ALA A 133 0.28 17.95 -18.73
CA ALA A 133 0.53 18.84 -17.60
C ALA A 133 0.71 18.06 -16.28
N LEU A 134 -0.15 17.08 -16.00
CA LEU A 134 -0.01 16.22 -14.81
C LEU A 134 1.23 15.33 -14.90
N ARG A 135 1.56 14.82 -16.10
CA ARG A 135 2.80 14.06 -16.33
C ARG A 135 4.03 14.90 -16.01
N ALA A 136 4.10 16.14 -16.52
CA ALA A 136 5.20 17.04 -16.23
C ALA A 136 5.29 17.37 -14.74
N LYS A 137 4.16 17.63 -14.08
CA LYS A 137 4.12 17.91 -12.64
C LYS A 137 4.57 16.69 -11.81
N LEU A 138 4.11 15.48 -12.16
CA LEU A 138 4.55 14.25 -11.53
C LEU A 138 6.06 14.07 -11.65
N GLY A 139 6.62 14.27 -12.85
CA GLY A 139 8.07 14.20 -13.08
C GLY A 139 8.86 15.16 -12.18
N GLN A 140 8.39 16.41 -12.04
CA GLN A 140 9.00 17.38 -11.12
C GLN A 140 9.00 16.89 -9.67
N ILE A 141 7.86 16.37 -9.18
CA ILE A 141 7.77 15.87 -7.80
C ILE A 141 8.66 14.62 -7.60
N ILE A 142 8.72 13.72 -8.58
CA ILE A 142 9.63 12.56 -8.54
C ILE A 142 11.08 13.04 -8.44
N ASP A 143 11.47 14.08 -9.18
CA ASP A 143 12.82 14.64 -9.11
C ASP A 143 13.15 15.25 -7.74
N GLU A 144 12.17 15.76 -7.00
CA GLU A 144 12.36 16.21 -5.61
C GLU A 144 12.54 15.02 -4.66
N VAL A 145 11.70 13.99 -4.79
CA VAL A 145 11.75 12.80 -3.95
C VAL A 145 13.06 12.03 -4.15
N VAL A 146 13.46 11.78 -5.40
CA VAL A 146 14.66 11.01 -5.72
C VAL A 146 15.93 11.78 -5.33
N ALA A 147 15.93 13.11 -5.42
CA ALA A 147 17.08 13.92 -5.00
C ALA A 147 17.33 13.90 -3.48
N ALA A 148 16.34 13.50 -2.68
CA ALA A 148 16.49 13.32 -1.23
C ALA A 148 17.02 11.93 -0.84
N GLN A 149 17.15 10.99 -1.79
CA GLN A 149 17.61 9.64 -1.49
C GLN A 149 19.12 9.61 -1.21
N GLU A 150 19.49 8.93 -0.13
CA GLU A 150 20.90 8.76 0.23
C GLU A 150 21.61 7.76 -0.68
N PRO A 151 22.96 7.83 -0.79
CA PRO A 151 23.74 6.86 -1.57
C PRO A 151 23.53 5.40 -1.15
N SER A 152 23.19 5.16 0.12
CA SER A 152 22.86 3.83 0.67
C SER A 152 21.55 3.25 0.11
N GLY A 153 20.72 4.06 -0.55
CA GLY A 153 19.37 3.74 -0.96
C GLY A 153 18.31 4.16 0.05
N TYR A 154 18.67 4.55 1.27
CA TYR A 154 17.73 5.01 2.28
C TYR A 154 16.96 6.26 1.84
N LEU A 155 15.63 6.24 1.99
CA LEU A 155 14.76 7.37 1.63
C LEU A 155 13.61 7.51 2.63
N ASN A 156 13.76 8.42 3.58
CA ASN A 156 12.74 8.87 4.52
C ASN A 156 13.17 10.24 5.04
N THR A 157 12.26 11.21 5.09
CA THR A 157 12.59 12.59 5.43
C THR A 157 12.58 12.87 6.94
N TYR A 158 12.16 11.93 7.77
CA TYR A 158 12.04 12.09 9.22
C TYR A 158 13.27 11.58 9.97
N TYR A 159 13.78 10.39 9.63
CA TYR A 159 14.92 9.75 10.31
C TYR A 159 16.24 9.97 9.55
N VAL A 160 16.62 11.23 9.42
CA VAL A 160 17.84 11.72 8.75
C VAL A 160 18.47 12.80 9.62
N GLN A 161 19.72 13.18 9.31
CA GLN A 161 20.43 14.23 10.03
C GLN A 161 20.45 13.94 11.54
N GLU A 162 19.93 14.82 12.39
CA GLU A 162 19.92 14.67 13.84
C GLU A 162 19.14 13.43 14.35
N ARG A 163 18.31 12.82 13.50
CA ARG A 163 17.54 11.61 13.82
C ARG A 163 18.07 10.33 13.16
N GLU A 164 19.22 10.39 12.49
CA GLU A 164 19.79 9.22 11.80
C GLU A 164 20.04 8.04 12.75
N SER A 165 20.47 8.31 13.98
CA SER A 165 20.71 7.28 15.01
C SER A 165 19.45 6.53 15.45
N LEU A 166 18.26 7.05 15.12
CA LEU A 166 16.96 6.45 15.49
C LEU A 166 16.39 5.56 14.37
N ARG A 167 17.08 5.41 13.24
CA ARG A 167 16.64 4.53 12.15
C ARG A 167 16.39 3.12 12.65
N PHE A 168 15.21 2.59 12.35
CA PHE A 168 14.84 1.21 12.62
C PHE A 168 14.91 0.77 14.10
N THR A 169 15.06 1.71 15.04
CA THR A 169 15.09 1.37 16.48
C THR A 169 13.68 1.16 17.04
N GLU A 170 12.68 1.81 16.44
CA GLU A 170 11.29 1.78 16.90
C GLU A 170 10.31 1.41 15.79
N MET A 171 10.63 0.34 15.04
CA MET A 171 9.83 -0.11 13.89
C MET A 171 8.35 -0.34 14.18
N HIS A 172 7.98 -0.58 15.45
CA HIS A 172 6.58 -0.72 15.89
C HIS A 172 5.76 0.58 15.72
N ARG A 173 6.42 1.74 15.60
CA ARG A 173 5.77 3.06 15.44
C ARG A 173 6.39 3.97 14.40
N SER A 174 7.60 3.68 13.89
CA SER A 174 8.37 4.60 13.05
C SER A 174 7.82 4.82 11.63
N HIS A 175 6.98 3.92 11.12
CA HIS A 175 6.44 3.93 9.75
C HIS A 175 7.51 4.04 8.62
N GLU A 176 8.79 3.77 8.90
CA GLU A 176 9.85 3.76 7.86
C GLU A 176 9.51 2.77 6.74
N LEU A 177 9.10 1.55 7.11
CA LEU A 177 8.72 0.49 6.17
C LEU A 177 7.36 0.76 5.51
N TYR A 178 6.44 1.44 6.21
CA TYR A 178 5.15 1.86 5.65
C TYR A 178 5.32 2.90 4.54
N CYS A 179 6.15 3.93 4.78
CA CYS A 179 6.50 4.90 3.76
C CYS A 179 7.18 4.23 2.56
N LEU A 180 8.06 3.26 2.78
CA LEU A 180 8.66 2.48 1.70
C LEU A 180 7.61 1.68 0.90
N GLY A 181 6.65 1.03 1.55
CA GLY A 181 5.60 0.30 0.84
C GLY A 181 4.80 1.20 -0.12
N HIS A 182 4.40 2.38 0.34
CA HIS A 182 3.74 3.37 -0.53
C HIS A 182 4.66 3.95 -1.61
N LEU A 183 5.95 4.14 -1.34
CA LEU A 183 6.92 4.53 -2.36
C LEU A 183 7.02 3.47 -3.47
N LEU A 184 7.04 2.19 -3.11
CA LEU A 184 7.08 1.08 -4.05
C LEU A 184 5.79 1.01 -4.89
N GLN A 185 4.61 1.14 -4.26
CA GLN A 185 3.34 1.21 -4.98
C GLN A 185 3.32 2.36 -6.00
N ALA A 186 3.73 3.56 -5.59
CA ALA A 186 3.82 4.72 -6.48
C ALA A 186 4.82 4.50 -7.63
N GLY A 187 5.99 3.93 -7.33
CA GLY A 187 7.01 3.60 -8.32
C GLY A 187 6.54 2.59 -9.36
N ILE A 188 5.86 1.53 -8.92
CA ILE A 188 5.28 0.50 -9.79
C ILE A 188 4.15 1.10 -10.65
N ALA A 189 3.26 1.89 -10.05
CA ALA A 189 2.17 2.54 -10.79
C ALA A 189 2.72 3.51 -11.85
N TYR A 190 3.76 4.27 -11.52
CA TYR A 190 4.44 5.17 -12.45
C TYR A 190 5.07 4.41 -13.62
N TYR A 191 5.80 3.33 -13.34
CA TYR A 191 6.36 2.45 -14.38
C TYR A 191 5.27 1.91 -15.32
N ARG A 192 4.14 1.43 -14.78
CA ARG A 192 3.00 0.95 -15.58
C ARG A 192 2.26 2.06 -16.34
N ALA A 193 2.44 3.31 -15.95
CA ALA A 193 1.87 4.48 -16.62
C ALA A 193 2.74 5.01 -17.77
N THR A 194 4.06 4.97 -17.61
CA THR A 194 4.99 5.72 -18.47
C THR A 194 6.09 4.88 -19.11
N GLY A 195 6.39 3.69 -18.55
CA GLY A 195 7.58 2.91 -18.86
C GLY A 195 8.86 3.44 -18.20
N GLU A 196 8.79 4.57 -17.48
CA GLU A 196 9.94 5.15 -16.80
C GLU A 196 10.13 4.50 -15.43
N THR A 197 11.39 4.23 -15.07
CA THR A 197 11.73 3.50 -13.84
C THR A 197 12.25 4.40 -12.73
N LYS A 198 12.41 5.71 -12.94
CA LYS A 198 13.11 6.61 -11.99
C LYS A 198 12.62 6.47 -10.54
N LEU A 199 11.30 6.51 -10.32
CA LEU A 199 10.71 6.33 -8.98
C LEU A 199 10.77 4.88 -8.50
N LEU A 200 10.54 3.91 -9.40
CA LEU A 200 10.65 2.47 -9.12
C LEU A 200 12.06 2.10 -8.65
N ASP A 201 13.10 2.60 -9.32
CA ASP A 201 14.49 2.33 -9.00
C ASP A 201 14.89 2.96 -7.67
N ALA A 202 14.34 4.13 -7.31
CA ALA A 202 14.52 4.71 -5.98
C ALA A 202 13.91 3.80 -4.90
N GLY A 203 12.66 3.36 -5.08
CA GLY A 203 12.03 2.41 -4.16
C GLY A 203 12.81 1.08 -4.05
N ARG A 204 13.29 0.54 -5.18
CA ARG A 204 14.12 -0.67 -5.23
C ARG A 204 15.41 -0.54 -4.45
N LYS A 205 16.13 0.57 -4.56
CA LYS A 205 17.35 0.81 -3.77
C LYS A 205 17.07 0.78 -2.27
N TYR A 206 15.93 1.31 -1.83
CA TYR A 206 15.58 1.27 -0.41
C TYR A 206 15.13 -0.14 0.02
N ALA A 207 14.36 -0.86 -0.81
CA ALA A 207 14.04 -2.26 -0.57
C ALA A 207 15.31 -3.13 -0.48
N ASP A 208 16.29 -2.88 -1.35
CA ASP A 208 17.58 -3.57 -1.36
C ASP A 208 18.37 -3.30 -0.09
N TYR A 209 18.39 -2.06 0.39
CA TYR A 209 18.94 -1.71 1.69
C TYR A 209 18.31 -2.56 2.81
N LEU A 210 16.98 -2.74 2.82
CA LEU A 210 16.33 -3.57 3.83
C LEU A 210 16.71 -5.05 3.70
N VAL A 211 16.58 -5.63 2.51
CA VAL A 211 16.90 -7.04 2.25
C VAL A 211 18.36 -7.36 2.58
N GLN A 212 19.28 -6.40 2.38
CA GLN A 212 20.69 -6.56 2.71
C GLN A 212 20.95 -6.56 4.23
N ASN A 213 20.22 -5.76 5.01
CA ASN A 213 20.52 -5.53 6.43
C ASN A 213 19.60 -6.28 7.40
N PHE A 214 18.44 -6.74 6.96
CA PHE A 214 17.40 -7.34 7.81
C PHE A 214 16.97 -8.72 7.33
N GLY A 215 16.53 -9.57 8.25
CA GLY A 215 16.13 -10.95 7.97
C GLY A 215 16.46 -11.93 9.10
N PRO A 216 16.23 -13.24 8.89
CA PRO A 216 16.41 -14.29 9.90
C PRO A 216 17.82 -14.29 10.51
N ASP A 217 18.85 -14.26 9.68
CA ASP A 217 20.26 -14.29 10.10
C ASP A 217 20.89 -12.90 10.22
N LYS A 218 20.05 -11.85 10.21
CA LYS A 218 20.48 -10.44 10.23
C LYS A 218 19.73 -9.69 11.34
N LYS A 219 19.67 -8.36 11.27
CA LYS A 219 18.85 -7.57 12.19
C LYS A 219 17.36 -7.92 12.02
N PRO A 220 16.58 -7.95 13.10
CA PRO A 220 15.15 -8.22 12.99
C PRO A 220 14.44 -7.04 12.34
N ALA A 221 13.45 -7.32 11.49
CA ALA A 221 12.55 -6.29 10.95
C ALA A 221 11.10 -6.56 11.31
N LEU A 222 10.33 -5.47 11.33
CA LEU A 222 8.93 -5.43 11.69
C LEU A 222 8.23 -4.35 10.89
N THR A 223 7.06 -4.69 10.35
CA THR A 223 6.10 -3.71 9.87
C THR A 223 5.19 -3.29 11.02
N GLY A 224 5.54 -2.21 11.73
CA GLY A 224 4.65 -1.63 12.76
C GLY A 224 3.33 -1.10 12.18
N HIS A 225 3.32 -0.79 10.89
CA HIS A 225 2.12 -0.59 10.08
C HIS A 225 2.31 -1.41 8.79
N PRO A 226 1.68 -2.60 8.68
CA PRO A 226 1.73 -3.45 7.49
C PRO A 226 1.32 -2.68 6.25
N GLU A 227 2.07 -2.87 5.16
CA GLU A 227 1.93 -2.19 3.85
C GLU A 227 3.06 -2.66 2.94
N LEU A 228 4.28 -2.75 3.49
CA LEU A 228 5.45 -3.17 2.75
C LEU A 228 5.33 -4.58 2.16
N GLU A 229 4.64 -5.50 2.85
CA GLU A 229 4.50 -6.90 2.43
C GLU A 229 3.81 -7.00 1.07
N MET A 230 2.67 -6.32 0.88
CA MET A 230 1.97 -6.33 -0.41
C MET A 230 2.78 -5.61 -1.50
N ALA A 231 3.46 -4.53 -1.14
CA ALA A 231 4.30 -3.78 -2.05
C ALA A 231 5.52 -4.59 -2.53
N LEU A 232 6.13 -5.41 -1.65
CA LEU A 232 7.25 -6.30 -1.98
C LEU A 232 6.83 -7.45 -2.89
N VAL A 233 5.64 -8.03 -2.68
CA VAL A 233 5.12 -9.06 -3.60
C VAL A 233 4.84 -8.45 -4.97
N GLU A 234 4.28 -7.25 -5.02
CA GLU A 234 4.06 -6.53 -6.28
C GLU A 234 5.39 -6.12 -6.95
N LEU A 235 6.42 -5.79 -6.17
CA LEU A 235 7.77 -5.54 -6.65
C LEU A 235 8.40 -6.82 -7.22
N TYR A 236 8.20 -7.97 -6.59
CA TYR A 236 8.59 -9.27 -7.13
C TYR A 236 7.90 -9.55 -8.47
N ARG A 237 6.59 -9.34 -8.58
CA ARG A 237 5.85 -9.49 -9.85
C ARG A 237 6.38 -8.57 -10.95
N THR A 238 6.83 -7.37 -10.57
CA THR A 238 7.33 -6.36 -11.50
C THR A 238 8.77 -6.61 -11.95
N THR A 239 9.62 -7.15 -11.08
CA THR A 239 11.07 -7.29 -11.33
C THR A 239 11.53 -8.73 -11.58
N GLY A 240 10.74 -9.73 -11.16
CA GLY A 240 11.12 -11.14 -11.12
C GLY A 240 12.11 -11.50 -10.00
N GLU A 241 12.51 -10.55 -9.15
CA GLU A 241 13.53 -10.76 -8.13
C GLU A 241 12.95 -11.44 -6.88
N ARG A 242 13.16 -12.75 -6.77
CA ARG A 242 12.59 -13.61 -5.71
C ARG A 242 12.92 -13.17 -4.28
N ARG A 243 14.05 -12.48 -4.06
CA ARG A 243 14.45 -11.95 -2.75
C ARG A 243 13.41 -11.03 -2.11
N TYR A 244 12.62 -10.30 -2.90
CA TYR A 244 11.55 -9.45 -2.39
C TYR A 244 10.37 -10.27 -1.85
N LEU A 245 10.00 -11.35 -2.56
CA LEU A 245 8.97 -12.29 -2.09
C LEU A 245 9.40 -13.00 -0.81
N GLU A 246 10.67 -13.43 -0.73
CA GLU A 246 11.22 -14.06 0.47
C GLU A 246 11.23 -13.11 1.67
N PHE A 247 11.58 -11.84 1.45
CA PHE A 247 11.54 -10.83 2.52
C PHE A 247 10.11 -10.51 2.96
N ALA A 248 9.14 -10.47 2.05
CA ALA A 248 7.72 -10.37 2.41
C ALA A 248 7.27 -11.57 3.28
N GLY A 249 7.69 -12.78 2.93
CA GLY A 249 7.44 -13.99 3.72
C GLY A 249 8.07 -13.93 5.12
N TYR A 250 9.28 -13.37 5.25
CA TYR A 250 9.92 -13.14 6.55
C TYR A 250 9.10 -12.16 7.42
N LEU A 251 8.68 -11.02 6.87
CA LEU A 251 7.86 -10.03 7.59
C LEU A 251 6.53 -10.64 8.06
N LEU A 252 5.86 -11.40 7.20
CA LEU A 252 4.63 -12.14 7.54
C LEU A 252 4.86 -13.28 8.53
N GLY A 253 6.08 -13.80 8.63
CA GLY A 253 6.48 -14.82 9.60
C GLY A 253 6.60 -14.27 11.03
N GLY A 254 6.87 -12.97 11.17
CA GLY A 254 7.04 -12.29 12.46
C GLY A 254 8.34 -12.65 13.19
N ASP A 255 8.84 -11.73 14.03
CA ASP A 255 10.08 -11.90 14.79
C ASP A 255 9.94 -11.38 16.23
N ARG A 256 8.81 -11.70 16.86
CA ARG A 256 8.41 -11.18 18.18
C ARG A 256 9.50 -11.26 19.25
N MET A 257 10.22 -12.38 19.33
CA MET A 257 11.18 -12.63 20.40
C MET A 257 12.42 -11.73 20.29
N ARG A 258 13.00 -11.59 19.09
CA ARG A 258 14.19 -10.74 18.88
C ARG A 258 13.85 -9.25 18.95
N LEU A 259 12.59 -8.90 18.69
CA LEU A 259 12.06 -7.53 18.77
C LEU A 259 11.49 -7.17 20.15
N ASN A 260 11.45 -8.11 21.10
CA ASN A 260 10.89 -7.92 22.44
C ASN A 260 9.47 -7.30 22.44
N LEU A 261 8.59 -7.77 21.54
CA LEU A 261 7.25 -7.18 21.38
C LEU A 261 6.28 -7.65 22.49
N THR A 262 5.54 -6.69 23.03
CA THR A 262 4.44 -6.95 23.96
C THR A 262 3.22 -7.50 23.23
N ASP A 263 2.30 -8.15 23.96
CA ASP A 263 1.05 -8.62 23.36
C ASP A 263 0.20 -7.46 22.80
N ASP A 264 0.21 -6.31 23.48
CA ASP A 264 -0.55 -5.12 23.07
C ASP A 264 -0.03 -4.57 21.75
N GLN A 265 1.30 -4.51 21.57
CA GLN A 265 1.92 -4.12 20.31
C GLN A 265 1.51 -5.10 19.20
N VAL A 266 1.65 -6.41 19.42
CA VAL A 266 1.29 -7.43 18.42
C VAL A 266 -0.17 -7.32 18.01
N ARG A 267 -1.08 -7.14 18.99
CA ARG A 267 -2.52 -6.95 18.70
C ARG A 267 -2.78 -5.68 17.92
N TYR A 268 -2.23 -4.54 18.36
CA TYR A 268 -2.48 -3.25 17.72
C TYR A 268 -1.92 -3.17 16.29
N MET A 269 -0.71 -3.71 16.07
CA MET A 269 -0.03 -3.68 14.78
C MET A 269 -0.55 -4.73 13.81
N PHE A 270 -1.16 -5.81 14.32
CA PHE A 270 -1.50 -7.01 13.56
C PHE A 270 -0.28 -7.60 12.82
N SER A 271 0.89 -7.56 13.49
CA SER A 271 2.19 -7.96 12.96
C SER A 271 3.12 -8.40 14.11
N GLY A 272 4.26 -9.01 13.77
CA GLY A 272 5.29 -9.45 14.72
C GLY A 272 5.17 -10.92 15.15
N ILE A 273 4.05 -11.57 14.91
CA ILE A 273 3.88 -13.03 15.02
C ILE A 273 3.57 -13.63 13.64
N PRO A 274 3.65 -14.95 13.44
CA PRO A 274 3.27 -15.54 12.16
C PRO A 274 1.85 -15.14 11.78
N PHE A 275 1.65 -14.57 10.59
CA PHE A 275 0.33 -14.15 10.12
C PHE A 275 -0.70 -15.29 10.23
N THR A 276 -0.24 -16.51 9.92
CA THR A 276 -1.01 -17.76 9.97
C THR A 276 -1.48 -18.16 11.38
N SER A 277 -1.06 -17.45 12.43
CA SER A 277 -1.51 -17.63 13.81
C SER A 277 -2.70 -16.74 14.19
N HIS A 278 -2.99 -15.67 13.44
CA HIS A 278 -4.17 -14.84 13.70
C HIS A 278 -5.47 -15.62 13.44
N ARG A 279 -6.48 -15.40 14.29
CA ARG A 279 -7.79 -16.08 14.21
C ARG A 279 -8.99 -15.13 14.23
N LYS A 280 -8.74 -13.85 14.48
CA LYS A 280 -9.73 -12.78 14.51
C LYS A 280 -9.04 -11.45 14.22
N PHE A 281 -9.79 -10.49 13.72
CA PHE A 281 -9.35 -9.12 13.56
C PHE A 281 -9.33 -8.39 14.91
N GLU A 282 -8.20 -7.80 15.25
CA GLU A 282 -7.97 -7.03 16.47
C GLU A 282 -7.04 -5.87 16.12
N GLY A 283 -7.00 -4.86 16.99
CA GLY A 283 -6.13 -3.70 16.76
C GLY A 283 -6.58 -2.85 15.58
N HIS A 284 -5.65 -2.08 15.04
CA HIS A 284 -5.94 -1.06 14.04
C HIS A 284 -6.48 -1.65 12.74
N ALA A 285 -7.58 -1.10 12.23
CA ALA A 285 -8.31 -1.70 11.11
C ALA A 285 -7.50 -1.74 9.80
N VAL A 286 -6.88 -0.62 9.40
CA VAL A 286 -6.04 -0.55 8.19
C VAL A 286 -4.88 -1.52 8.25
N ARG A 287 -4.09 -1.49 9.33
CA ARG A 287 -2.94 -2.39 9.54
C ARG A 287 -3.28 -3.84 9.28
N ALA A 288 -4.38 -4.32 9.89
CA ALA A 288 -4.77 -5.72 9.75
C ALA A 288 -5.24 -6.07 8.33
N LEU A 289 -5.94 -5.16 7.64
CA LEU A 289 -6.42 -5.37 6.28
C LEU A 289 -5.30 -5.25 5.23
N TYR A 290 -4.30 -4.40 5.47
CA TYR A 290 -3.09 -4.34 4.66
C TYR A 290 -2.23 -5.59 4.85
N ALA A 291 -2.03 -6.06 6.08
CA ALA A 291 -1.38 -7.35 6.34
C ALA A 291 -2.11 -8.50 5.62
N SER A 292 -3.44 -8.51 5.67
CA SER A 292 -4.26 -9.51 4.99
C SER A 292 -4.16 -9.44 3.47
N SER A 293 -4.02 -8.24 2.90
CA SER A 293 -3.74 -8.03 1.48
C SER A 293 -2.37 -8.62 1.09
N GLY A 294 -1.31 -8.30 1.84
CA GLY A 294 0.04 -8.85 1.62
C GLY A 294 0.09 -10.36 1.79
N ALA A 295 -0.58 -10.92 2.78
CA ALA A 295 -0.71 -12.37 2.98
C ALA A 295 -1.45 -13.07 1.83
N THR A 296 -2.47 -12.42 1.25
CA THR A 296 -3.19 -12.96 0.08
C THR A 296 -2.30 -12.94 -1.16
N ASP A 297 -1.54 -11.87 -1.36
CA ASP A 297 -0.55 -11.78 -2.43
C ASP A 297 0.56 -12.83 -2.26
N TYR A 298 1.05 -13.04 -1.04
CA TYR A 298 2.06 -14.06 -0.75
C TYR A 298 1.53 -15.48 -1.03
N PHE A 299 0.29 -15.79 -0.65
CA PHE A 299 -0.37 -17.04 -1.03
C PHE A 299 -0.46 -17.19 -2.56
N ALA A 300 -0.84 -16.11 -3.26
CA ALA A 300 -0.98 -16.13 -4.72
C ALA A 300 0.30 -16.58 -5.44
N GLU A 301 1.47 -16.22 -4.90
CA GLU A 301 2.78 -16.59 -5.45
C GLU A 301 3.32 -17.93 -4.96
N THR A 302 3.02 -18.31 -3.71
CA THR A 302 3.70 -19.44 -3.05
C THR A 302 2.85 -20.71 -2.96
N GLY A 303 1.53 -20.60 -2.98
CA GLY A 303 0.63 -21.72 -2.69
C GLY A 303 0.69 -22.24 -1.26
N ASP A 304 1.24 -21.47 -0.29
CA ASP A 304 1.22 -21.91 1.11
C ASP A 304 -0.20 -21.83 1.70
N GLU A 305 -0.87 -22.97 1.69
CA GLU A 305 -2.22 -23.19 2.20
C GLU A 305 -2.45 -22.76 3.65
N LYS A 306 -1.39 -22.59 4.46
CA LYS A 306 -1.54 -22.04 5.81
C LYS A 306 -2.05 -20.60 5.79
N TYR A 307 -1.61 -19.81 4.81
CA TYR A 307 -2.07 -18.44 4.61
C TYR A 307 -3.53 -18.42 4.16
N LEU A 308 -3.91 -19.24 3.18
CA LEU A 308 -5.29 -19.31 2.70
C LEU A 308 -6.26 -19.69 3.84
N ARG A 309 -5.90 -20.67 4.68
CA ARG A 309 -6.71 -21.05 5.85
C ARG A 309 -6.87 -19.90 6.84
N ALA A 310 -5.79 -19.18 7.17
CA ALA A 310 -5.86 -18.04 8.09
C ALA A 310 -6.72 -16.90 7.52
N LEU A 311 -6.54 -16.58 6.24
CA LEU A 311 -7.33 -15.57 5.52
C LEU A 311 -8.82 -15.91 5.51
N ALA A 312 -9.18 -17.18 5.29
CA ALA A 312 -10.58 -17.62 5.33
C ALA A 312 -11.20 -17.47 6.72
N ILE A 313 -10.44 -17.77 7.79
CA ILE A 313 -10.89 -17.57 9.18
C ILE A 313 -11.10 -16.08 9.46
N LEU A 314 -10.14 -15.24 9.10
CA LEU A 314 -10.20 -13.80 9.30
C LEU A 314 -11.34 -13.16 8.51
N TRP A 315 -11.57 -13.61 7.27
CA TRP A 315 -12.63 -13.06 6.44
C TRP A 315 -14.00 -13.34 7.06
N ARG A 316 -14.24 -14.57 7.56
CA ARG A 316 -15.45 -14.90 8.32
C ARG A 316 -15.59 -14.06 9.59
N ASP A 317 -14.52 -13.88 10.36
CA ASP A 317 -14.53 -13.00 11.53
C ASP A 317 -14.97 -11.57 11.18
N LEU A 318 -14.49 -11.04 10.05
CA LEU A 318 -14.85 -9.71 9.58
C LEU A 318 -16.31 -9.63 9.18
N VAL A 319 -16.72 -10.43 8.19
CA VAL A 319 -18.02 -10.26 7.52
C VAL A 319 -19.19 -10.70 8.39
N ASP A 320 -19.00 -11.73 9.23
CA ASP A 320 -20.08 -12.26 10.05
C ASP A 320 -20.27 -11.43 11.34
N ARG A 321 -19.23 -10.74 11.82
CA ARG A 321 -19.22 -10.21 13.20
C ARG A 321 -18.70 -8.79 13.38
N LYS A 322 -17.93 -8.21 12.45
CA LYS A 322 -17.19 -6.95 12.68
C LYS A 322 -17.28 -5.93 11.53
N MET A 323 -18.16 -6.17 10.57
CA MET A 323 -18.39 -5.27 9.44
C MET A 323 -19.76 -4.60 9.56
N TYR A 324 -19.78 -3.28 9.44
CA TYR A 324 -21.02 -2.52 9.39
C TYR A 324 -21.79 -2.80 8.09
N VAL A 325 -23.09 -2.53 8.08
CA VAL A 325 -23.95 -2.71 6.89
C VAL A 325 -23.48 -1.88 5.67
N THR A 326 -22.70 -0.83 5.89
CA THR A 326 -22.06 -0.03 4.83
C THR A 326 -20.78 -0.64 4.26
N GLY A 327 -20.29 -1.75 4.82
CA GLY A 327 -18.96 -2.29 4.54
C GLY A 327 -17.83 -1.59 5.28
N GLY A 328 -18.13 -0.57 6.09
CA GLY A 328 -17.18 0.08 6.99
C GLY A 328 -16.73 -0.87 8.10
N VAL A 329 -15.52 -0.66 8.61
CA VAL A 329 -14.83 -1.54 9.57
C VAL A 329 -14.01 -0.70 10.54
N GLY A 330 -13.81 -1.21 11.76
CA GLY A 330 -13.24 -0.45 12.88
C GLY A 330 -14.35 0.28 13.65
N SER A 331 -14.73 -0.29 14.78
CA SER A 331 -15.85 0.21 15.60
C SER A 331 -15.40 1.14 16.74
N ARG A 332 -14.10 1.14 17.08
CA ARG A 332 -13.56 1.92 18.19
C ARG A 332 -12.68 3.06 17.67
N ALA A 333 -12.95 4.27 18.15
CA ALA A 333 -12.07 5.42 17.88
C ALA A 333 -10.70 5.27 18.54
N ALA A 334 -10.67 4.68 19.74
CA ALA A 334 -9.42 4.32 20.40
C ALA A 334 -8.63 3.33 19.55
N GLY A 335 -7.45 3.76 19.10
CA GLY A 335 -6.57 2.97 18.23
C GLY A 335 -7.15 2.66 16.85
N GLU A 336 -8.22 3.34 16.43
CA GLU A 336 -8.80 3.20 15.08
C GLU A 336 -9.09 1.72 14.75
N SER A 337 -9.67 1.03 15.74
CA SER A 337 -9.50 -0.40 15.90
C SER A 337 -10.79 -1.21 15.74
N PHE A 338 -10.61 -2.49 15.46
CA PHE A 338 -11.67 -3.47 15.60
C PHE A 338 -12.08 -3.62 17.07
N GLY A 339 -13.39 -3.56 17.32
CA GLY A 339 -13.98 -3.95 18.58
C GLY A 339 -14.22 -5.46 18.69
N ASP A 340 -14.95 -5.83 19.73
CA ASP A 340 -15.37 -7.20 20.01
C ASP A 340 -16.38 -7.70 18.97
N PRO A 341 -16.58 -9.03 18.84
CA PRO A 341 -17.61 -9.57 17.95
C PRO A 341 -18.99 -8.95 18.22
N TYR A 342 -19.64 -8.47 17.15
CA TYR A 342 -20.93 -7.77 17.17
C TYR A 342 -20.93 -6.40 17.87
N GLU A 343 -19.77 -5.87 18.25
CA GLU A 343 -19.62 -4.48 18.69
C GLU A 343 -19.62 -3.53 17.48
N LEU A 344 -20.82 -3.16 17.03
CA LEU A 344 -21.05 -2.31 15.88
C LEU A 344 -21.93 -1.09 16.24
N PRO A 345 -21.48 -0.21 17.16
CA PRO A 345 -22.22 0.99 17.51
C PRO A 345 -22.29 1.93 16.31
N ASN A 346 -23.48 2.43 15.97
CA ASN A 346 -23.67 3.30 14.80
C ASN A 346 -23.14 4.72 15.05
N ALA A 347 -23.42 5.29 16.22
CA ALA A 347 -23.14 6.70 16.52
C ALA A 347 -21.65 6.98 16.74
N THR A 348 -20.91 6.00 17.23
CA THR A 348 -19.48 6.11 17.55
C THR A 348 -18.61 5.26 16.63
N ALA A 349 -19.17 4.79 15.50
CA ALA A 349 -18.42 4.04 14.50
C ALA A 349 -17.23 4.87 14.02
N TYR A 350 -16.02 4.31 14.13
CA TYR A 350 -14.84 4.95 13.55
C TYR A 350 -14.88 4.85 12.02
N ALA A 351 -15.03 3.63 11.51
CA ALA A 351 -15.30 3.32 10.09
C ALA A 351 -14.45 4.16 9.13
N GLU A 352 -13.12 4.12 9.36
CA GLU A 352 -12.16 4.95 8.65
C GLU A 352 -12.24 4.74 7.13
N SER A 353 -12.08 5.83 6.37
CA SER A 353 -12.04 5.79 4.91
C SER A 353 -10.91 4.90 4.37
N CYS A 354 -9.71 4.96 4.97
CA CYS A 354 -8.60 4.09 4.59
C CYS A 354 -8.91 2.61 4.88
N ALA A 355 -9.60 2.31 5.98
CA ALA A 355 -9.98 0.95 6.32
C ALA A 355 -11.00 0.38 5.33
N ALA A 356 -11.89 1.21 4.78
CA ALA A 356 -12.78 0.81 3.70
C ALA A 356 -12.04 0.53 2.37
N ILE A 357 -11.05 1.37 2.01
CA ILE A 357 -10.18 1.13 0.85
C ILE A 357 -9.38 -0.16 1.05
N ALA A 358 -8.80 -0.37 2.24
CA ALA A 358 -8.08 -1.59 2.60
C ALA A 358 -8.98 -2.84 2.51
N ASN A 359 -10.24 -2.74 2.96
CA ASN A 359 -11.22 -3.80 2.84
C ASN A 359 -11.54 -4.13 1.36
N MET A 360 -11.66 -3.11 0.51
CA MET A 360 -11.79 -3.31 -0.93
C MET A 360 -10.55 -3.97 -1.55
N MET A 361 -9.35 -3.50 -1.20
CA MET A 361 -8.08 -4.04 -1.67
C MET A 361 -7.91 -5.52 -1.31
N TRP A 362 -8.34 -5.90 -0.11
CA TRP A 362 -8.25 -7.28 0.35
C TRP A 362 -9.29 -8.18 -0.33
N ASN A 363 -10.55 -7.75 -0.40
CA ASN A 363 -11.60 -8.54 -1.08
C ASN A 363 -11.34 -8.68 -2.58
N TRP A 364 -10.75 -7.66 -3.22
CA TRP A 364 -10.25 -7.79 -4.60
C TRP A 364 -9.25 -8.94 -4.73
N ARG A 365 -8.25 -9.00 -3.85
CA ARG A 365 -7.24 -10.08 -3.88
C ARG A 365 -7.84 -11.45 -3.58
N LEU A 366 -8.79 -11.54 -2.64
CA LEU A 366 -9.50 -12.78 -2.35
C LEU A 366 -10.32 -13.25 -3.56
N LEU A 367 -10.98 -12.34 -4.29
CA LEU A 367 -11.63 -12.66 -5.56
C LEU A 367 -10.63 -13.22 -6.58
N LEU A 368 -9.44 -12.60 -6.71
CA LEU A 368 -8.42 -13.04 -7.67
C LEU A 368 -7.94 -14.48 -7.43
N VAL A 369 -7.75 -14.89 -6.17
CA VAL A 369 -7.25 -16.25 -5.83
C VAL A 369 -8.35 -17.29 -5.70
N SER A 370 -9.61 -16.89 -5.50
CA SER A 370 -10.73 -17.81 -5.25
C SER A 370 -11.67 -17.98 -6.43
N GLY A 371 -11.88 -16.92 -7.22
CA GLY A 371 -12.96 -16.81 -8.21
C GLY A 371 -14.37 -16.71 -7.62
N GLU A 372 -14.51 -16.50 -6.30
CA GLU A 372 -15.81 -16.51 -5.63
C GLU A 372 -16.48 -15.13 -5.59
N ALA A 373 -17.72 -15.04 -6.07
CA ALA A 373 -18.48 -13.78 -6.16
C ALA A 373 -18.72 -13.08 -4.81
N ARG A 374 -18.76 -13.82 -3.69
CA ARG A 374 -18.97 -13.25 -2.35
C ARG A 374 -17.97 -12.15 -1.98
N PHE A 375 -16.75 -12.23 -2.53
CA PHE A 375 -15.73 -11.21 -2.31
C PHE A 375 -16.03 -9.93 -3.12
N ALA A 376 -16.59 -10.09 -4.32
CA ALA A 376 -17.07 -8.96 -5.13
C ALA A 376 -18.30 -8.27 -4.51
N ASP A 377 -19.16 -9.01 -3.82
CA ASP A 377 -20.31 -8.46 -3.09
C ASP A 377 -19.87 -7.53 -1.95
N VAL A 378 -18.87 -7.95 -1.16
CA VAL A 378 -18.29 -7.12 -0.08
C VAL A 378 -17.59 -5.89 -0.66
N LEU A 379 -16.83 -6.05 -1.74
CA LEU A 379 -16.19 -4.94 -2.45
C LEU A 379 -17.22 -3.91 -2.89
N SER A 380 -18.33 -4.36 -3.51
CA SER A 380 -19.41 -3.48 -3.96
C SER A 380 -20.11 -2.79 -2.78
N GLY A 381 -20.36 -3.50 -1.68
CA GLY A 381 -20.95 -2.94 -0.46
C GLY A 381 -20.12 -1.80 0.13
N ALA A 382 -18.83 -2.04 0.37
CA ALA A 382 -17.90 -1.03 0.88
C ALA A 382 -17.75 0.16 -0.09
N HIS A 383 -17.67 -0.13 -1.39
CA HIS A 383 -17.45 0.89 -2.41
C HIS A 383 -18.66 1.78 -2.67
N PHE A 384 -19.88 1.25 -2.78
CA PHE A 384 -21.06 2.04 -3.16
C PHE A 384 -21.73 2.75 -1.98
N ARG A 385 -21.59 2.26 -0.74
CA ARG A 385 -22.32 2.82 0.42
C ARG A 385 -21.49 3.80 1.24
N LEU A 386 -20.18 3.62 1.33
CA LEU A 386 -19.28 4.45 2.14
C LEU A 386 -18.57 5.52 1.30
N HIS A 387 -17.91 5.12 0.19
CA HIS A 387 -17.01 6.00 -0.57
C HIS A 387 -17.70 7.22 -1.23
N PRO A 388 -18.94 7.15 -1.76
CA PRO A 388 -19.63 8.31 -2.33
C PRO A 388 -19.93 9.43 -1.32
N ARG A 389 -20.05 9.11 -0.02
CA ARG A 389 -20.38 10.10 1.01
C ARG A 389 -19.22 11.05 1.31
N LEU A 390 -18.00 10.65 0.96
CA LEU A 390 -16.77 11.38 1.21
C LEU A 390 -16.37 12.31 0.05
N SER A 391 -16.94 12.09 -1.14
CA SER A 391 -16.51 12.75 -2.39
C SER A 391 -17.56 13.72 -2.97
N LEU A 392 -18.75 13.84 -2.37
CA LEU A 392 -19.91 14.52 -2.96
C LEU A 392 -20.42 15.74 -2.18
N ARG A 393 -19.58 16.45 -1.44
CA ARG A 393 -19.93 17.81 -1.00
C ARG A 393 -19.04 18.79 -1.75
N ASP A 394 -19.66 19.72 -2.48
CA ASP A 394 -19.03 20.92 -3.06
C ASP A 394 -18.52 21.90 -1.97
N GLU A 395 -18.17 21.38 -0.79
CA GLU A 395 -17.63 22.07 0.37
C GLU A 395 -16.32 21.35 0.72
N PRO A 396 -15.22 22.06 1.01
CA PRO A 396 -13.91 21.47 1.34
C PRO A 396 -13.89 20.87 2.76
N ASP A 397 -15.00 20.29 3.22
CA ASP A 397 -15.10 19.70 4.54
C ASP A 397 -14.65 18.22 4.49
N ARG A 398 -13.46 18.00 5.05
CA ARG A 398 -12.74 16.74 5.09
C ARG A 398 -13.34 15.84 6.16
N SER A 399 -14.37 15.08 5.83
CA SER A 399 -14.78 14.00 6.74
C SER A 399 -13.81 12.82 6.58
N LEU A 400 -12.83 12.69 7.47
CA LEU A 400 -12.06 11.44 7.66
C LEU A 400 -12.97 10.27 8.09
N PHE A 401 -14.15 10.60 8.64
CA PHE A 401 -15.12 9.70 9.25
C PHE A 401 -16.41 9.64 8.44
N ALA A 402 -17.01 8.46 8.34
CA ALA A 402 -18.33 8.29 7.75
C ALA A 402 -19.31 7.68 8.77
N PRO A 403 -19.77 8.45 9.78
CA PRO A 403 -20.77 7.95 10.72
C PRO A 403 -22.05 7.54 9.99
N LEU A 404 -22.68 6.46 10.47
CA LEU A 404 -23.95 5.99 9.94
C LEU A 404 -25.08 6.98 10.27
N PRO A 405 -26.13 7.08 9.44
CA PRO A 405 -27.24 7.98 9.74
C PRO A 405 -27.86 7.59 11.09
N GLN A 406 -28.02 8.55 11.99
CA GLN A 406 -28.84 8.37 13.18
C GLN A 406 -30.31 8.33 12.73
N PHE A 407 -30.91 7.15 12.72
CA PHE A 407 -32.36 7.04 12.66
C PHE A 407 -32.92 7.40 14.04
N HIS A 408 -33.37 8.65 14.21
CA HIS A 408 -34.24 8.98 15.33
C HIS A 408 -35.59 8.28 15.11
N LEU A 409 -35.77 7.12 15.72
CA LEU A 409 -37.10 6.56 15.98
C LEU A 409 -37.81 7.52 16.95
N GLY A 410 -38.55 8.46 16.39
CA GLY A 410 -39.41 9.37 17.12
C GLY A 410 -40.53 8.60 17.81
N LEU A 411 -40.30 8.19 19.04
CA LEU A 411 -41.38 7.95 19.99
C LEU A 411 -41.73 9.29 20.62
N ALA A 412 -42.75 9.95 20.08
CA ALA A 412 -43.40 11.06 20.78
C ALA A 412 -44.14 10.50 22.00
N PRO A 413 -44.05 11.20 23.14
CA PRO A 413 -45.26 11.87 23.59
C PRO A 413 -45.01 13.31 24.07
N GLY A 414 -45.87 14.20 23.58
CA GLY A 414 -46.41 15.36 24.29
C GLY A 414 -45.44 16.29 25.02
N GLY A 415 -45.12 17.44 24.40
CA GLY A 415 -44.56 18.58 25.11
C GLY A 415 -44.31 19.75 24.17
N ARG A 416 -45.24 20.69 24.12
CA ARG A 416 -45.06 21.97 23.43
C ARG A 416 -43.88 22.71 24.08
N HIS A 417 -42.92 23.20 23.30
CA HIS A 417 -42.45 24.60 23.33
C HIS A 417 -41.37 24.86 22.25
N GLY A 418 -41.64 25.88 21.42
CA GLY A 418 -40.67 26.90 21.01
C GLY A 418 -39.50 26.48 20.12
N THR A 419 -39.66 26.64 18.81
CA THR A 419 -38.56 26.83 17.86
C THR A 419 -37.75 28.09 18.18
N GLN A 420 -36.44 27.94 18.37
CA GLN A 420 -35.46 28.98 18.09
C GLN A 420 -34.17 28.34 17.56
N PHE A 421 -33.93 28.51 16.26
CA PHE A 421 -32.64 28.24 15.66
C PHE A 421 -31.68 29.37 16.04
N SER A 422 -30.69 29.06 16.88
CA SER A 422 -29.51 29.90 17.07
C SER A 422 -28.43 29.49 16.07
N ARG A 423 -28.09 30.40 15.17
CA ARG A 423 -26.88 30.32 14.33
C ARG A 423 -25.67 30.61 15.22
N GLY A 424 -24.74 29.68 15.26
CA GLY A 424 -23.36 29.95 15.64
C GLY A 424 -22.87 29.12 16.80
N ASP A 425 -22.40 27.91 16.51
CA ASP A 425 -21.35 27.29 17.30
C ASP A 425 -20.24 26.87 16.33
N ARG A 426 -19.11 27.57 16.44
CA ARG A 426 -17.83 27.17 15.84
C ARG A 426 -17.41 25.88 16.52
N LEU A 427 -17.41 24.77 15.80
CA LEU A 427 -16.64 23.59 16.22
C LEU A 427 -15.16 23.95 16.15
N SER A 428 -14.57 24.21 17.31
CA SER A 428 -13.13 24.32 17.48
C SER A 428 -12.50 22.97 17.16
N LEU A 429 -11.66 22.94 16.12
CA LEU A 429 -10.67 21.89 15.90
C LEU A 429 -9.60 22.01 17.00
N GLU A 430 -9.87 21.45 18.17
CA GLU A 430 -8.81 21.17 19.14
C GLU A 430 -7.99 19.99 18.62
N ARG A 431 -6.70 20.28 18.42
CA ARG A 431 -5.66 19.34 18.03
C ARG A 431 -5.51 18.29 19.12
N TYR A 432 -5.67 17.02 18.76
CA TYR A 432 -5.11 15.93 19.55
C TYR A 432 -3.69 15.66 19.06
N ASP A 433 -2.72 16.30 19.73
CA ASP A 433 -1.32 15.87 19.72
C ASP A 433 -1.23 14.58 20.56
N PHE A 434 -0.81 13.48 19.94
CA PHE A 434 -0.33 12.31 20.67
C PHE A 434 1.19 12.34 20.69
N ASP A 435 1.72 13.09 21.67
CA ASP A 435 3.09 12.94 22.14
C ASP A 435 3.02 12.11 23.42
N HIS A 436 3.41 10.83 23.35
CA HIS A 436 3.49 9.98 24.54
C HIS A 436 4.75 10.33 25.30
N GLY A 437 4.55 11.12 26.37
CA GLY A 437 5.58 11.60 27.27
C GLY A 437 6.44 10.51 27.91
N GLU A 438 7.71 10.88 28.08
CA GLU A 438 8.71 10.23 28.89
C GLU A 438 8.20 10.05 30.34
N ALA A 439 8.12 8.80 30.79
CA ALA A 439 8.07 8.50 32.22
C ALA A 439 9.51 8.33 32.71
N GLY A 440 10.08 9.41 33.28
CA GLY A 440 11.29 9.31 34.09
C GLY A 440 10.99 8.53 35.39
N PRO A 441 11.97 7.80 35.95
CA PRO A 441 11.74 6.96 37.12
C PRO A 441 11.59 7.81 38.39
N ALA A 442 10.59 7.47 39.21
CA ALA A 442 10.43 8.01 40.55
C ALA A 442 11.40 7.35 41.53
N ASN A 443 12.54 8.01 41.77
CA ASN A 443 13.18 8.33 43.06
C ASN A 443 14.67 8.59 42.91
#